data_AF-L8I3W7-F1
#
_entry.id   AF-L8I3W7-F1
#
_cell.length_a   1.000
_cell.length_b   1.000
_cell.length_c   1.000
_cell.angle_alpha   90.00
_cell.angle_beta   90.00
_cell.angle_gamma   90.00
#
_symmetry.space_group_name_H-M   'P 1'
#
loop_
_entity.id
_entity.type
_entity.pdbx_description
1 polymer ?
#
loop_
_entity_poly.entity_id
_entity_poly.type
_entity_poly.pdbx_seq_one_letter_code
_entity_poly.pdbx_strand_id
1 'polypeptide(L)'
;MTEDSQRNFRSVYYEKVGFRGVEEKKSLEILLKDDRLGILPPHHESHVQVMMYRKEQYSDVLHALKVIRFVSDATPQSEVYLYMHRLESGKLPRSPSFPLEPEDEVFLAIAKAMEEMVEDSVDCYWITRCFVNQLNSKYRDTLPQLVRGDVMAVVGWG
;
A
#
# COMPACT_ATOMS: atom_id res chain seq x y z
N MET A 1 -6.77 -23.73 -36.25
CA MET A 1 -7.09 -22.61 -35.34
C MET A 1 -6.34 -22.86 -34.06
N THR A 2 -5.23 -22.14 -33.84
CA THR A 2 -4.37 -22.29 -32.67
C THR A 2 -4.89 -21.42 -31.54
N GLU A 3 -5.63 -22.03 -30.61
CA GLU A 3 -5.82 -21.50 -29.26
C GLU A 3 -4.49 -21.63 -28.52
N ASP A 4 -3.62 -20.63 -28.66
CA ASP A 4 -2.52 -20.48 -27.73
C ASP A 4 -3.10 -19.89 -26.44
N SER A 5 -3.35 -20.81 -25.52
CA SER A 5 -3.79 -20.58 -24.15
C SER A 5 -2.93 -19.48 -23.53
N GLN A 6 -3.50 -18.28 -23.38
CA GLN A 6 -2.91 -17.23 -22.57
C GLN A 6 -2.69 -17.82 -21.17
N ARG A 7 -1.44 -18.23 -20.88
CA ARG A 7 -1.02 -18.58 -19.54
C ARG A 7 -1.42 -17.42 -18.64
N ASN A 8 -2.42 -17.67 -17.79
CA ASN A 8 -2.94 -16.68 -16.87
C ASN A 8 -1.77 -16.12 -16.07
N PHE A 9 -1.51 -14.81 -16.19
CA PHE A 9 -0.31 -14.08 -15.71
C PHE A 9 0.11 -14.46 -14.27
N ARG A 10 -0.88 -14.86 -13.48
CA ARG A 10 -0.76 -15.40 -12.12
C ARG A 10 0.17 -16.63 -12.03
N SER A 11 0.16 -17.53 -13.01
CA SER A 11 1.06 -18.71 -13.02
C SER A 11 2.53 -18.32 -13.23
N VAL A 12 2.77 -17.26 -14.01
CA VAL A 12 4.11 -16.75 -14.31
C VAL A 12 4.74 -16.10 -13.07
N TYR A 13 3.92 -15.47 -12.21
CA TYR A 13 4.39 -14.86 -10.97
C TYR A 13 4.80 -15.91 -9.91
N TYR A 14 3.96 -16.91 -9.62
CA TYR A 14 4.28 -17.95 -8.63
C TYR A 14 5.56 -18.72 -8.94
N GLU A 15 5.84 -18.93 -10.22
CA GLU A 15 7.08 -19.57 -10.69
C GLU A 15 8.31 -18.67 -10.47
N LYS A 16 8.15 -17.34 -10.61
CA LYS A 16 9.22 -16.35 -10.50
C LYS A 16 9.59 -15.99 -9.05
N VAL A 17 8.63 -15.98 -8.13
CA VAL A 17 8.85 -15.62 -6.71
C VAL A 17 9.01 -16.82 -5.77
N GLY A 18 9.02 -18.05 -6.29
CA GLY A 18 9.29 -19.26 -5.51
C GLY A 18 8.17 -19.70 -4.55
N PHE A 19 7.05 -18.97 -4.53
CA PHE A 19 5.86 -19.32 -3.76
C PHE A 19 5.14 -20.50 -4.41
N ARG A 20 5.30 -21.70 -3.81
CA ARG A 20 4.69 -22.95 -4.29
C ARG A 20 3.39 -23.31 -3.55
N GLY A 21 3.06 -22.61 -2.45
CA GLY A 21 1.91 -22.93 -1.60
C GLY A 21 0.63 -22.20 -1.98
N VAL A 22 -0.46 -22.95 -2.18
CA VAL A 22 -1.84 -22.41 -2.32
C VAL A 22 -2.24 -21.57 -1.09
N GLU A 23 -1.62 -21.84 0.07
CA GLU A 23 -1.90 -21.16 1.34
C GLU A 23 -1.28 -19.77 1.47
N GLU A 24 -0.07 -19.53 0.94
CA GLU A 24 0.60 -18.22 1.01
C GLU A 24 -0.16 -17.20 0.14
N LYS A 25 -0.59 -17.67 -1.03
CA LYS A 25 -1.49 -16.95 -1.94
C LYS A 25 -2.85 -16.64 -1.29
N LYS A 26 -3.47 -17.61 -0.62
CA LYS A 26 -4.72 -17.39 0.12
C LYS A 26 -4.50 -16.45 1.30
N SER A 27 -3.36 -16.50 1.97
CA SER A 27 -3.05 -15.65 3.12
C SER A 27 -2.93 -14.18 2.72
N LEU A 28 -2.32 -13.90 1.56
CA LEU A 28 -2.26 -12.55 0.99
C LEU A 28 -3.63 -12.08 0.48
N GLU A 29 -4.39 -12.94 -0.21
CA GLU A 29 -5.76 -12.62 -0.60
C GLU A 29 -6.68 -12.40 0.61
N ILE A 30 -6.47 -13.14 1.72
CA ILE A 30 -7.16 -12.92 2.99
C ILE A 30 -6.72 -11.59 3.59
N LEU A 31 -5.42 -11.31 3.71
CA LEU A 31 -4.90 -10.06 4.30
C LEU A 31 -5.43 -8.80 3.58
N LEU A 32 -5.52 -8.86 2.25
CA LEU A 32 -6.04 -7.78 1.41
C LEU A 32 -7.58 -7.69 1.43
N LYS A 33 -8.28 -8.78 1.75
CA LYS A 33 -9.75 -8.84 1.90
C LYS A 33 -10.21 -8.76 3.36
N ASP A 34 -9.29 -8.70 4.32
CA ASP A 34 -9.61 -8.79 5.75
C ASP A 34 -10.15 -7.45 6.25
N ASP A 35 -11.30 -7.48 6.94
CA ASP A 35 -11.86 -6.36 7.70
C ASP A 35 -10.85 -5.78 8.71
N ARG A 36 -9.80 -6.54 9.03
CA ARG A 36 -8.70 -6.16 9.92
C ARG A 36 -7.87 -4.98 9.43
N LEU A 37 -7.89 -4.65 8.12
CA LEU A 37 -7.26 -3.41 7.66
C LEU A 37 -8.06 -2.14 8.01
N GLY A 38 -9.30 -2.29 8.50
CA GLY A 38 -10.21 -1.18 8.75
C GLY A 38 -10.65 -0.48 7.46
N ILE A 39 -10.41 -1.14 6.32
CA ILE A 39 -10.79 -0.63 5.01
C ILE A 39 -12.31 -0.76 4.92
N LEU A 40 -12.86 -1.96 4.84
CA LEU A 40 -14.32 -2.09 4.78
C LEU A 40 -14.93 -2.17 6.20
N PRO A 41 -16.13 -1.59 6.42
CA PRO A 41 -16.85 -1.79 7.67
C PRO A 41 -17.31 -3.26 7.77
N PRO A 42 -17.54 -3.80 8.98
CA PRO A 42 -18.00 -5.17 9.15
C PRO A 42 -19.40 -5.42 8.55
N HIS A 43 -20.18 -4.36 8.32
CA HIS A 43 -21.48 -4.43 7.67
C HIS A 43 -21.32 -4.39 6.14
N HIS A 44 -21.45 -5.55 5.50
CA HIS A 44 -21.26 -5.71 4.05
C HIS A 44 -22.19 -4.84 3.20
N GLU A 45 -23.40 -4.55 3.67
CA GLU A 45 -24.35 -3.65 3.00
C GLU A 45 -23.78 -2.23 2.83
N SER A 46 -22.88 -1.81 3.71
CA SER A 46 -22.22 -0.51 3.66
C SER A 46 -20.99 -0.49 2.75
N HIS A 47 -20.51 -1.64 2.25
CA HIS A 47 -19.28 -1.73 1.45
C HIS A 47 -19.35 -0.86 0.20
N VAL A 48 -20.45 -0.95 -0.55
CA VAL A 48 -20.65 -0.18 -1.79
C VAL A 48 -20.57 1.32 -1.51
N GLN A 49 -21.27 1.78 -0.47
CA GLN A 49 -21.31 3.19 -0.10
C GLN A 49 -19.94 3.69 0.41
N VAL A 50 -19.24 2.89 1.22
CA VAL A 50 -17.90 3.25 1.71
C VAL A 50 -16.90 3.31 0.55
N MET A 51 -16.96 2.36 -0.39
CA MET A 51 -16.09 2.38 -1.57
C MET A 51 -16.39 3.56 -2.49
N MET A 52 -17.66 3.97 -2.59
CA MET A 52 -18.04 5.19 -3.30
C MET A 52 -17.38 6.43 -2.67
N TYR A 53 -17.52 6.64 -1.35
CA TYR A 53 -16.89 7.77 -0.67
C TYR A 53 -15.36 7.76 -0.79
N ARG A 54 -14.76 6.58 -0.73
CA ARG A 54 -13.31 6.42 -0.92
C ARG A 54 -12.82 6.83 -2.29
N LYS A 55 -13.59 6.49 -3.32
CA LYS A 55 -13.30 6.85 -4.70
C LYS A 55 -13.45 8.36 -4.92
N GLU A 56 -14.47 8.96 -4.32
CA GLU A 56 -14.66 10.43 -4.31
C GLU A 56 -13.48 11.12 -3.63
N GLN A 57 -13.15 10.73 -2.39
CA GLN A 57 -12.01 11.30 -1.66
C GLN A 57 -10.69 11.14 -2.42
N TYR A 58 -10.44 9.96 -2.99
CA TYR A 58 -9.25 9.72 -3.82
C TYR A 58 -9.20 10.70 -5.00
N SER A 59 -10.33 10.89 -5.68
CA SER A 59 -10.44 11.77 -6.85
C SER A 59 -10.24 13.24 -6.45
N ASP A 60 -10.82 13.68 -5.33
CA ASP A 60 -10.73 15.05 -4.84
C ASP A 60 -9.29 15.42 -4.45
N VAL A 61 -8.61 14.55 -3.70
CA VAL A 61 -7.23 14.76 -3.26
C VAL A 61 -6.27 14.73 -4.46
N LEU A 62 -6.44 13.78 -5.38
CA LEU A 62 -5.65 13.73 -6.62
C LEU A 62 -5.87 14.99 -7.47
N HIS A 63 -7.12 15.43 -7.61
CA HIS A 63 -7.45 16.63 -8.35
C HIS A 63 -6.80 17.87 -7.72
N ALA A 64 -6.88 18.02 -6.39
CA ALA A 64 -6.24 19.11 -5.67
C ALA A 64 -4.73 19.16 -5.97
N LEU A 65 -4.03 18.01 -5.92
CA LEU A 65 -2.61 17.92 -6.25
C LEU A 65 -2.30 18.29 -7.71
N LYS A 66 -3.17 17.93 -8.66
CA LYS A 66 -3.03 18.35 -10.07
C LYS A 66 -3.24 19.85 -10.24
N VAL A 67 -4.25 20.43 -9.57
CA VAL A 67 -4.56 21.87 -9.64
C VAL A 67 -3.40 22.72 -9.14
N ILE A 68 -2.79 22.33 -8.00
CA ILE A 68 -1.61 23.03 -7.46
C ILE A 68 -0.30 22.63 -8.18
N ARG A 69 -0.38 21.81 -9.23
CA ARG A 69 0.74 21.33 -10.06
C ARG A 69 1.82 20.58 -9.27
N PHE A 70 1.40 19.89 -8.21
CA PHE A 70 2.29 19.04 -7.43
C PHE A 70 2.56 17.71 -8.12
N VAL A 71 1.56 17.20 -8.84
CA VAL A 71 1.65 15.95 -9.61
C VAL A 71 1.19 16.19 -11.05
N SER A 72 1.64 15.30 -11.93
CA SER A 72 1.31 15.27 -13.35
C SER A 72 1.08 13.83 -13.80
N ASP A 73 0.64 13.64 -15.04
CA ASP A 73 0.46 12.29 -15.59
C ASP A 73 1.80 11.55 -15.82
N ALA A 74 2.94 12.25 -15.72
CA ALA A 74 4.28 11.64 -15.72
C ALA A 74 4.79 11.26 -14.32
N THR A 75 4.08 11.65 -13.26
CA THR A 75 4.49 11.35 -11.88
C THR A 75 4.24 9.87 -11.60
N PRO A 76 5.23 9.11 -11.08
CA PRO A 76 5.03 7.71 -10.72
C PRO A 76 3.87 7.55 -9.73
N GLN A 77 3.04 6.53 -9.94
CA GLN A 77 1.82 6.32 -9.17
C GLN A 77 2.11 6.20 -7.65
N SER A 78 3.23 5.59 -7.28
CA SER A 78 3.63 5.40 -5.89
C SER A 78 4.00 6.72 -5.21
N GLU A 79 4.57 7.67 -5.97
CA GLU A 79 4.77 9.03 -5.51
C GLU A 79 3.45 9.80 -5.42
N VAL A 80 2.51 9.58 -6.35
CA VAL A 80 1.17 10.15 -6.25
C VAL A 80 0.51 9.73 -4.93
N TYR A 81 0.56 8.44 -4.55
CA TYR A 81 0.05 7.97 -3.27
C TYR A 81 0.71 8.64 -2.07
N LEU A 82 2.04 8.81 -2.10
CA LEU A 82 2.78 9.51 -1.06
C LEU A 82 2.30 10.97 -0.91
N TYR A 83 2.17 11.70 -2.02
CA TYR A 83 1.72 13.09 -1.98
C TYR A 83 0.26 13.23 -1.57
N MET A 84 -0.60 12.28 -1.95
CA MET A 84 -1.98 12.22 -1.44
C MET A 84 -1.98 12.03 0.08
N HIS A 85 -1.19 11.10 0.60
CA HIS A 85 -1.06 10.86 2.04
C HIS A 85 -0.52 12.07 2.81
N ARG A 86 0.48 12.76 2.26
CA ARG A 86 1.03 14.00 2.84
C ARG A 86 0.00 15.13 2.83
N LEU A 87 -0.78 15.29 1.77
CA LEU A 87 -1.83 16.29 1.70
C LEU A 87 -2.92 16.04 2.75
N GLU A 88 -3.41 14.81 2.86
CA GLU A 88 -4.42 14.45 3.86
C GLU A 88 -3.94 14.59 5.31
N SER A 89 -2.66 14.34 5.56
CA SER A 89 -2.05 14.48 6.88
C SER A 89 -1.62 15.92 7.21
N GLY A 90 -1.82 16.87 6.29
CA GLY A 90 -1.40 18.27 6.46
C GLY A 90 0.11 18.48 6.44
N LYS A 91 0.86 17.52 5.89
CA LYS A 91 2.33 17.49 5.79
C LYS A 91 2.86 17.73 4.37
N LEU A 92 2.02 18.20 3.44
CA LEU A 92 2.47 18.43 2.05
C LEU A 92 3.54 19.55 2.02
N PRO A 93 4.76 19.28 1.50
CA PRO A 93 5.79 20.29 1.44
C PRO A 93 5.49 21.34 0.36
N ARG A 94 6.28 22.42 0.34
CA ARG A 94 6.09 23.53 -0.59
C ARG A 94 6.39 23.16 -2.05
N SER A 95 7.24 22.17 -2.29
CA SER A 95 7.57 21.68 -3.64
C SER A 95 7.81 20.17 -3.66
N PRO A 96 7.59 19.50 -4.81
CA PRO A 96 7.89 18.06 -4.96
C PRO A 96 9.38 17.73 -4.85
N SER A 97 10.25 18.70 -5.12
CA SER A 97 11.71 18.57 -5.00
C SER A 97 12.21 18.56 -3.55
N PHE A 98 11.33 18.75 -2.57
CA PHE A 98 11.70 18.71 -1.17
C PHE A 98 12.17 17.28 -0.80
N PRO A 99 13.29 17.12 -0.07
CA PRO A 99 13.79 15.80 0.30
C PRO A 99 12.74 14.94 1.01
N LEU A 100 12.80 13.63 0.78
CA LEU A 100 11.97 12.68 1.51
C LEU A 100 12.47 12.53 2.94
N GLU A 101 11.56 12.49 3.91
CA GLU A 101 11.90 12.09 5.27
C GLU A 101 11.95 10.55 5.35
N PRO A 102 12.62 9.95 6.34
CA PRO A 102 12.70 8.50 6.48
C PRO A 102 11.33 7.80 6.52
N GLU A 103 10.31 8.44 7.09
CA GLU A 103 8.93 7.94 7.12
C GLU A 103 8.32 7.87 5.71
N ASP A 104 8.65 8.83 4.85
CA ASP A 104 8.17 8.88 3.48
C ASP A 104 8.85 7.84 2.60
N GLU A 105 10.14 7.57 2.83
CA GLU A 105 10.85 6.50 2.14
C GLU A 105 10.24 5.12 2.44
N VAL A 106 9.88 4.88 3.71
CA VAL A 106 9.18 3.66 4.13
C VAL A 106 7.81 3.57 3.47
N PHE A 107 7.02 4.66 3.49
CA PHE A 107 5.73 4.70 2.80
C PHE A 107 5.88 4.39 1.31
N LEU A 108 6.84 5.02 0.64
CA LEU A 108 7.08 4.86 -0.79
C LEU A 108 7.51 3.43 -1.15
N ALA A 109 8.34 2.80 -0.32
CA ALA A 109 8.74 1.41 -0.50
C ALA A 109 7.53 0.46 -0.39
N ILE A 110 6.65 0.68 0.59
CA ILE A 110 5.41 -0.08 0.75
C ILE A 110 4.48 0.16 -0.44
N ALA A 111 4.30 1.40 -0.86
CA ALA A 111 3.46 1.77 -2.00
C ALA A 111 3.90 1.06 -3.28
N LYS A 112 5.20 1.05 -3.57
CA LYS A 112 5.78 0.32 -4.72
C LYS A 112 5.51 -1.17 -4.66
N ALA A 113 5.64 -1.79 -3.49
CA ALA A 113 5.31 -3.21 -3.33
C ALA A 113 3.80 -3.47 -3.51
N MET A 114 2.95 -2.58 -3.02
CA MET A 114 1.49 -2.69 -3.15
C MET A 114 1.03 -2.53 -4.61
N GLU A 115 1.68 -1.70 -5.42
CA GLU A 115 1.41 -1.57 -6.85
C GLU A 115 1.62 -2.87 -7.63
N GLU A 116 2.58 -3.70 -7.21
CA GLU A 116 2.78 -5.02 -7.80
C GLU A 116 1.70 -6.03 -7.41
N MET A 117 0.94 -5.74 -6.34
CA MET A 117 -0.04 -6.65 -5.73
C MET A 117 -1.49 -6.26 -6.00
N VAL A 118 -1.77 -4.97 -6.23
CA VAL A 118 -3.12 -4.39 -6.31
C VAL A 118 -3.27 -3.57 -7.60
N GLU A 119 -4.13 -4.03 -8.51
CA GLU A 119 -4.34 -3.40 -9.82
C GLU A 119 -5.17 -2.10 -9.74
N ASP A 120 -6.21 -2.07 -8.88
CA ASP A 120 -7.05 -0.89 -8.74
C ASP A 120 -6.32 0.20 -7.95
N SER A 121 -6.20 1.39 -8.55
CA SER A 121 -5.43 2.48 -7.97
C SER A 121 -6.03 3.05 -6.68
N VAL A 122 -7.35 2.97 -6.51
CA VAL A 122 -8.05 3.45 -5.31
C VAL A 122 -7.82 2.46 -4.18
N ASP A 123 -8.02 1.18 -4.44
CA ASP A 123 -7.76 0.11 -3.49
C ASP A 123 -6.29 0.09 -3.05
N CYS A 124 -5.36 0.21 -4.01
CA CYS A 124 -3.93 0.24 -3.73
C CYS A 124 -3.55 1.38 -2.78
N TYR A 125 -4.08 2.59 -3.02
CA TYR A 125 -3.89 3.74 -2.15
C TYR A 125 -4.42 3.47 -0.73
N TRP A 126 -5.68 3.02 -0.61
CA TRP A 126 -6.32 2.83 0.68
C TRP A 126 -5.68 1.69 1.48
N ILE A 127 -5.27 0.60 0.82
CA ILE A 127 -4.53 -0.50 1.43
C ILE A 127 -3.17 -0.03 1.93
N THR A 128 -2.40 0.66 1.08
CA THR A 128 -1.10 1.23 1.47
C THR A 128 -1.22 2.13 2.69
N ARG A 129 -2.19 3.07 2.65
CA ARG A 129 -2.46 4.03 3.74
C ARG A 129 -2.86 3.33 5.03
N CYS A 130 -3.77 2.37 4.97
CA CYS A 130 -4.21 1.62 6.15
C CYS A 130 -3.08 0.77 6.72
N PHE A 131 -2.29 0.11 5.88
CA PHE A 131 -1.16 -0.70 6.29
C PHE A 131 -0.11 0.14 7.03
N VAL A 132 0.31 1.27 6.46
CA VAL A 132 1.25 2.20 7.11
C VAL A 132 0.68 2.73 8.43
N ASN A 133 -0.61 3.09 8.47
CA ASN A 133 -1.25 3.54 9.69
C ASN A 133 -1.24 2.46 10.79
N GLN A 134 -1.38 1.18 10.44
CA GLN A 134 -1.26 0.09 11.41
C GLN A 134 0.14 -0.06 11.95
N LEU A 135 1.16 0.07 11.11
CA LEU A 135 2.55 0.04 11.54
C LEU A 135 2.82 1.17 12.55
N ASN A 136 2.33 2.38 12.26
CA ASN A 136 2.58 3.58 13.08
C ASN A 136 1.68 3.69 14.32
N SER A 137 0.60 2.93 14.39
CA SER A 137 -0.35 2.95 15.51
C SER A 137 -0.32 1.64 16.30
N LYS A 138 -0.85 0.55 15.72
CA LYS A 138 -1.02 -0.73 16.41
C LYS A 138 0.30 -1.41 16.73
N TYR A 139 1.29 -1.31 15.84
CA TYR A 139 2.57 -2.00 15.98
C TYR A 139 3.72 -1.06 16.37
N ARG A 140 3.43 0.19 16.74
CA ARG A 140 4.44 1.21 17.04
C ARG A 140 5.43 0.76 18.11
N ASP A 141 4.93 0.12 19.17
CA ASP A 141 5.76 -0.29 20.32
C ASP A 141 6.39 -1.69 20.13
N THR A 142 5.83 -2.51 19.24
CA THR A 142 6.30 -3.87 18.98
C THR A 142 7.35 -3.93 17.86
N LEU A 143 7.24 -3.07 16.85
CA LEU A 143 8.18 -3.02 15.72
C LEU A 143 9.65 -2.83 16.16
N PRO A 144 9.99 -1.89 17.06
CA PRO A 144 11.38 -1.73 17.51
C PRO A 144 11.92 -2.95 18.26
N GLN A 145 11.04 -3.73 18.90
CA GLN A 145 11.44 -4.93 19.65
C GLN A 145 11.81 -6.08 18.72
N LEU A 146 11.17 -6.19 17.56
CA LEU A 146 11.51 -7.17 16.54
C LEU A 146 12.90 -6.90 15.96
N VAL A 147 13.17 -5.64 15.61
CA VAL A 147 14.49 -5.21 15.11
C VAL A 147 15.57 -5.39 16.18
N ARG A 148 15.24 -5.13 17.46
CA ARG A 148 16.16 -5.37 18.58
C ARG A 148 16.37 -6.86 18.85
N GLY A 149 15.37 -7.71 18.66
CA GLY A 149 15.48 -9.16 18.80
C GLY A 149 16.48 -9.76 17.82
N ASP A 150 16.47 -9.29 16.57
CA ASP A 150 17.45 -9.69 15.55
C ASP A 150 18.85 -9.17 15.88
N VAL A 151 18.97 -7.92 16.37
CA VAL A 151 20.27 -7.40 16.83
C VAL A 151 20.78 -8.23 18.01
N MET A 152 19.94 -8.58 19.00
CA MET A 152 20.34 -9.40 20.16
C MET A 152 20.62 -10.87 19.80
N ALA A 153 20.11 -11.38 18.68
CA ALA A 153 20.49 -12.68 18.12
C ALA A 153 21.83 -12.61 17.37
N VAL A 154 22.18 -11.44 16.81
CA VAL A 154 23.45 -11.21 16.09
C VAL A 154 24.59 -10.80 17.04
N VAL A 155 24.33 -9.99 18.07
CA VAL A 155 25.26 -9.75 19.19
C VAL A 155 24.98 -10.75 20.29
N GLY A 156 25.47 -11.98 20.08
CA GLY A 156 25.43 -13.06 21.04
C GLY A 156 25.83 -12.59 22.46
N TRP A 157 25.04 -13.02 23.43
CA TRP A 157 25.43 -12.94 24.83
C TRP A 157 26.60 -13.90 25.08
N GLY A 158 27.68 -13.32 25.62
CA GLY A 158 28.57 -13.84 26.68
C GLY A 158 29.10 -15.26 26.56
#